data_AF-A0A2E1KAD3-F1
#
_entry.id   AF-A0A2E1KAD3-F1
#
_cell.length_a   1.000
_cell.length_b   1.000
_cell.length_c   1.000
_cell.angle_alpha   90.00
_cell.angle_beta   90.00
_cell.angle_gamma   90.00
#
_symmetry.space_group_name_H-M   'P 1'
#
loop_
_entity.id
_entity.type
_entity.pdbx_description
1 polymer ?
#
loop_
_entity_poly.entity_id
_entity_poly.type
_entity_poly.pdbx_seq_one_letter_code
_entity_poly.pdbx_strand_id
1 'polypeptide(L)'
;MLNISKLIVNRVLLATMLLAIGAQGFAQGLPNPYRTVPGWAKFSDGRQMGAVGDVAIDPDGKHVWAVVRCDAPRANFGYECVDSDLDPILKFDPDGNLVDSFGAGLFIWPHGLDVDSEGNVWVTESVRRDRLPAGDPRAHQVIKFSPTGEVLMVLGTPGEEGSSNNHFTSPSDVVIGDNGDIFVADGHNNDGNNRVMKFASDGTFIKSWGKTGYAPGEFRALHTIAIDNEGKVYVGDRSNSRVQIFDQEGQFLAVWTQFGRPSGISFDQIGNIFVADSESDNIENPGWEMGIRIGDAKSGWVNYMILTPYADPSVVSGVGAEFVAVDAEGNMYGGEPMGRNIQKYIRVRP
;
A
#
# COMPACT_ATOMS: atom_id res chain seq x y z
N MET A 1 -17.96 14.99 80.36
CA MET A 1 -18.36 13.65 79.88
C MET A 1 -18.34 13.68 78.36
N LEU A 2 -17.50 12.86 77.73
CA LEU A 2 -17.58 12.55 76.30
C LEU A 2 -18.92 11.86 76.00
N ASN A 3 -19.52 12.13 74.84
CA ASN A 3 -19.80 11.04 73.90
C ASN A 3 -20.01 11.53 72.46
N ILE A 4 -19.49 10.71 71.55
CA ILE A 4 -19.40 10.88 70.10
C ILE A 4 -20.62 10.20 69.44
N SER A 5 -21.17 10.77 68.35
CA SER A 5 -21.48 10.01 67.12
C SER A 5 -22.13 10.83 66.00
N LYS A 6 -21.44 10.82 64.84
CA LYS A 6 -21.90 10.68 63.44
C LYS A 6 -22.95 11.66 62.89
N LEU A 7 -22.99 12.07 61.63
CA LEU A 7 -22.18 12.14 60.40
C LEU A 7 -23.20 12.66 59.34
N ILE A 8 -22.77 13.16 58.17
CA ILE A 8 -23.56 13.36 56.90
C ILE A 8 -24.21 14.75 56.78
N VAL A 9 -24.02 15.59 55.76
CA VAL A 9 -23.27 15.55 54.49
C VAL A 9 -23.05 17.01 54.05
N ASN A 10 -21.85 17.33 53.56
CA ASN A 10 -21.52 18.59 52.91
C ASN A 10 -21.97 18.50 51.44
N ARG A 11 -22.88 19.38 50.98
CA ARG A 11 -23.15 19.58 49.54
C ARG A 11 -22.67 20.96 49.13
N VAL A 12 -21.43 21.02 48.64
CA VAL A 12 -21.00 22.11 47.76
C VAL A 12 -21.14 21.57 46.34
N LEU A 13 -22.18 22.02 45.63
CA LEU A 13 -22.24 21.84 44.17
C LEU A 13 -21.26 22.83 43.56
N LEU A 14 -20.08 22.36 43.17
CA LEU A 14 -19.22 23.10 42.25
C LEU A 14 -19.65 22.72 40.84
N ALA A 15 -20.41 23.59 40.18
CA ALA A 15 -20.74 23.44 38.77
C ALA A 15 -19.52 23.86 37.94
N THR A 16 -18.67 22.91 37.59
CA THR A 16 -17.68 23.09 36.51
C THR A 16 -18.42 23.16 35.18
N MET A 17 -18.68 24.38 34.70
CA MET A 17 -18.98 24.63 33.29
C MET A 17 -17.72 24.28 32.48
N LEU A 18 -17.67 23.07 31.92
CA LEU A 18 -16.80 22.84 30.76
C LEU A 18 -17.41 23.63 29.59
N LEU A 19 -16.81 24.78 29.30
CA LEU A 19 -16.90 25.37 27.97
C LEU A 19 -16.24 24.38 27.02
N ALA A 20 -17.05 23.50 26.42
CA ALA A 20 -16.68 22.81 25.19
C ALA A 20 -16.60 23.88 24.11
N ILE A 21 -15.45 24.56 24.03
CA ILE A 21 -15.04 25.20 22.80
C ILE A 21 -14.96 24.04 21.81
N GLY A 22 -15.92 24.01 20.88
CA GLY A 22 -15.91 23.06 19.78
C GLY A 22 -14.58 23.22 19.06
N ALA A 23 -13.65 22.32 19.34
CA ALA A 23 -12.51 22.12 18.48
C ALA A 23 -13.08 21.49 17.21
N GLN A 24 -13.54 22.33 16.28
CA GLN A 24 -13.27 22.05 14.88
C GLN A 24 -11.76 22.24 14.71
N GLY A 25 -10.98 21.35 15.32
CA GLY A 25 -9.59 21.17 14.97
C GLY A 25 -9.61 20.58 13.58
N PHE A 26 -9.00 21.27 12.62
CA PHE A 26 -8.66 20.68 11.34
C PHE A 26 -7.80 19.44 11.65
N ALA A 27 -8.44 18.26 11.68
CA ALA A 27 -7.87 17.01 12.20
C ALA A 27 -6.69 16.47 11.39
N GLN A 28 -6.28 17.19 10.35
CA GLN A 28 -5.22 16.83 9.42
C GLN A 28 -4.17 17.94 9.24
N GLY A 29 -4.17 18.96 10.11
CA GLY A 29 -3.11 19.98 10.17
C GLY A 29 -1.82 19.47 10.82
N LEU A 30 -1.34 18.30 10.42
CA LEU A 30 -0.12 17.70 10.94
C LEU A 30 1.14 18.32 10.28
N PRO A 31 2.28 18.35 10.98
CA PRO A 31 3.52 18.83 10.38
C PRO A 31 3.95 17.94 9.21
N ASN A 32 4.52 18.57 8.18
CA ASN A 32 5.20 17.88 7.08
C ASN A 32 6.73 17.96 7.31
N PRO A 33 7.41 16.84 7.62
CA PRO A 33 8.86 16.82 7.83
C PRO A 33 9.66 16.58 6.55
N TYR A 34 9.02 16.48 5.38
CA TYR A 34 9.64 16.14 4.10
C TYR A 34 9.54 17.26 3.06
N ARG A 35 10.46 17.25 2.09
CA ARG A 35 10.34 17.98 0.82
C ARG A 35 10.38 16.99 -0.35
N THR A 36 9.73 17.34 -1.45
CA THR A 36 9.85 16.61 -2.72
C THR A 36 11.18 16.91 -3.42
N VAL A 37 11.67 15.93 -4.17
CA VAL A 37 12.78 16.05 -5.13
C VAL A 37 12.19 15.82 -6.53
N PRO A 38 11.83 16.89 -7.26
CA PRO A 38 11.21 16.76 -8.58
C PRO A 38 12.15 16.12 -9.61
N GLY A 39 11.61 15.27 -10.49
CA GLY A 39 12.37 14.68 -11.60
C GLY A 39 13.51 13.76 -11.15
N TRP A 40 13.33 13.07 -10.02
CA TRP A 40 14.33 12.15 -9.50
C TRP A 40 14.56 10.97 -10.45
N ALA A 41 13.50 10.22 -10.79
CA ALA A 41 13.58 9.09 -11.73
C ALA A 41 13.79 9.57 -13.16
N LYS A 42 14.80 9.01 -13.83
CA LYS A 42 15.28 9.44 -15.15
C LYS A 42 15.48 8.26 -16.09
N PHE A 43 15.10 8.48 -17.34
CA PHE A 43 15.36 7.59 -18.46
C PHE A 43 16.37 8.22 -19.40
N SER A 44 17.49 7.55 -19.66
CA SER A 44 18.54 8.03 -20.57
C SER A 44 18.20 7.85 -22.04
N ASP A 45 17.27 6.94 -22.35
CA ASP A 45 16.77 6.61 -23.68
C ASP A 45 15.60 7.51 -24.16
N GLY A 46 15.13 8.42 -23.30
CA GLY A 46 14.01 9.31 -23.60
C GLY A 46 12.62 8.68 -23.40
N ARG A 47 12.55 7.46 -22.84
CA ARG A 47 11.28 6.82 -22.45
C ARG A 47 10.45 7.72 -21.55
N GLN A 48 9.14 7.71 -21.75
CA GLN A 48 8.20 8.38 -20.84
C GLN A 48 7.84 7.48 -19.66
N MET A 49 7.75 8.07 -18.48
CA MET A 49 7.23 7.37 -17.30
C MET A 49 5.76 6.99 -17.51
N GLY A 50 5.42 5.73 -17.25
CA GLY A 50 4.05 5.23 -17.20
C GLY A 50 3.34 5.52 -15.89
N ALA A 51 2.15 4.96 -15.73
CA ALA A 51 1.53 4.90 -14.41
C ALA A 51 2.37 3.99 -13.51
N VAL A 52 2.86 4.50 -12.39
CA VAL A 52 3.65 3.71 -11.44
C VAL A 52 2.72 2.81 -10.66
N GLY A 53 2.93 1.50 -10.78
CA GLY A 53 2.14 0.46 -10.16
C GLY A 53 2.55 0.14 -8.74
N ASP A 54 3.84 0.23 -8.37
CA ASP A 54 4.34 0.13 -6.98
C ASP A 54 5.85 0.43 -6.95
N VAL A 55 6.43 0.62 -5.76
CA VAL A 55 7.85 0.82 -5.48
C VAL A 55 8.30 0.05 -4.23
N ALA A 56 9.52 -0.49 -4.25
CA ALA A 56 10.13 -1.18 -3.11
C ALA A 56 11.62 -0.87 -3.02
N ILE A 57 12.19 -1.02 -1.83
CA ILE A 57 13.63 -0.80 -1.61
C ILE A 57 14.36 -2.13 -1.81
N ASP A 58 15.43 -2.09 -2.60
CA ASP A 58 16.33 -3.23 -2.76
C ASP A 58 16.97 -3.62 -1.40
N PRO A 59 17.28 -4.90 -1.14
CA PRO A 59 17.94 -5.33 0.09
C PRO A 59 19.26 -4.61 0.41
N ASP A 60 19.90 -3.97 -0.57
CA ASP A 60 21.05 -3.10 -0.31
C ASP A 60 20.72 -1.77 0.41
N GLY A 61 19.44 -1.48 0.59
CA GLY A 61 18.90 -0.34 1.32
C GLY A 61 18.96 0.99 0.56
N LYS A 62 19.30 0.97 -0.74
CA LYS A 62 19.62 2.17 -1.52
C LYS A 62 18.96 2.22 -2.89
N HIS A 63 18.99 1.11 -3.63
CA HIS A 63 18.30 1.06 -4.92
C HIS A 63 16.81 0.96 -4.71
N VAL A 64 16.06 1.50 -5.67
CA VAL A 64 14.60 1.47 -5.66
C VAL A 64 14.15 0.65 -6.85
N TRP A 65 13.40 -0.40 -6.58
CA TRP A 65 12.63 -1.10 -7.58
C TRP A 65 11.30 -0.39 -7.76
N ALA A 66 10.82 -0.36 -8.99
CA ALA A 66 9.49 0.10 -9.32
C ALA A 66 8.88 -0.85 -10.34
N VAL A 67 7.58 -1.08 -10.24
CA VAL A 67 6.82 -1.59 -11.38
C VAL A 67 6.00 -0.47 -12.00
N VAL A 68 6.09 -0.32 -13.31
CA VAL A 68 5.49 0.76 -14.08
C VAL A 68 4.66 0.16 -15.20
N ARG A 69 3.43 0.63 -15.32
CA ARG A 69 2.45 0.20 -16.33
C ARG A 69 2.79 0.82 -17.69
N CYS A 70 3.93 0.39 -18.23
CA CYS A 70 4.46 0.72 -19.54
C CYS A 70 4.44 2.22 -19.84
N ASP A 71 4.03 2.69 -21.01
CA ASP A 71 3.96 4.12 -21.33
C ASP A 71 2.64 4.56 -22.00
N ALA A 72 1.67 3.64 -22.13
CA ALA A 72 0.38 3.90 -22.74
C ALA A 72 -0.35 5.10 -22.10
N PRO A 73 -1.15 5.87 -22.86
CA PRO A 73 -1.86 7.02 -22.33
C PRO A 73 -2.92 6.60 -21.30
N ARG A 74 -3.39 7.55 -20.47
CA ARG A 74 -4.39 7.28 -19.42
C ARG A 74 -5.71 6.67 -19.94
N ALA A 75 -6.03 6.86 -21.22
CA ALA A 75 -7.18 6.24 -21.86
C ALA A 75 -7.09 4.70 -21.88
N ASN A 76 -5.93 4.12 -21.61
CA ASN A 76 -5.67 2.68 -21.59
C ASN A 76 -5.72 2.07 -20.18
N PHE A 77 -6.25 2.79 -19.19
CA PHE A 77 -6.33 2.32 -17.81
C PHE A 77 -6.94 0.91 -17.68
N GLY A 78 -6.20 0.00 -17.05
CA GLY A 78 -6.52 -1.41 -16.87
C GLY A 78 -5.93 -2.35 -17.94
N TYR A 79 -5.20 -1.82 -18.92
CA TYR A 79 -4.58 -2.57 -20.03
C TYR A 79 -3.36 -1.84 -20.63
N GLU A 80 -2.67 -1.02 -19.85
CA GLU A 80 -1.59 -0.14 -20.29
C GLU A 80 -0.38 -0.89 -20.91
N CYS A 81 -0.13 -2.14 -20.52
CA CYS A 81 1.00 -2.92 -21.04
C CYS A 81 0.63 -3.92 -22.14
N VAL A 82 -0.64 -4.04 -22.53
CA VAL A 82 -1.13 -5.13 -23.40
C VAL A 82 -0.33 -5.30 -24.70
N ASP A 83 0.00 -4.16 -25.35
CA ASP A 83 0.70 -4.08 -26.63
C ASP A 83 2.12 -3.47 -26.50
N SER A 84 2.68 -3.44 -25.28
CA SER A 84 3.98 -2.81 -25.03
C SER A 84 5.14 -3.82 -25.05
N ASP A 85 6.27 -3.40 -25.61
CA ASP A 85 7.56 -4.08 -25.56
C ASP A 85 8.51 -3.50 -24.50
N LEU A 86 8.02 -2.57 -23.67
CA LEU A 86 8.81 -1.95 -22.62
C LEU A 86 8.88 -2.85 -21.39
N ASP A 87 10.05 -2.87 -20.76
CA ASP A 87 10.22 -3.47 -19.43
C ASP A 87 9.41 -2.69 -18.39
N PRO A 88 8.46 -3.32 -17.68
CA PRO A 88 7.70 -2.66 -16.62
C PRO A 88 8.41 -2.69 -15.27
N ILE A 89 9.35 -3.61 -15.05
CA ILE A 89 10.10 -3.71 -13.79
C ILE A 89 11.41 -2.95 -13.96
N LEU A 90 11.62 -1.93 -13.12
CA LEU A 90 12.68 -0.94 -13.26
C LEU A 90 13.48 -0.82 -11.97
N LYS A 91 14.81 -0.79 -12.05
CA LYS A 91 15.69 -0.52 -10.92
C LYS A 91 16.37 0.84 -11.09
N PHE A 92 16.26 1.68 -10.06
CA PHE A 92 16.89 3.00 -10.02
C PHE A 92 17.99 3.06 -8.97
N ASP A 93 19.09 3.75 -9.29
CA ASP A 93 20.11 4.12 -8.32
C ASP A 93 19.63 5.29 -7.42
N PRO A 94 20.37 5.62 -6.33
CA PRO A 94 19.98 6.72 -5.43
C PRO A 94 19.87 8.11 -6.10
N ASP A 95 20.56 8.31 -7.22
CA ASP A 95 20.52 9.54 -8.04
C ASP A 95 19.36 9.54 -9.04
N GLY A 96 18.62 8.43 -9.12
CA GLY A 96 17.43 8.20 -9.92
C GLY A 96 17.70 7.82 -11.36
N ASN A 97 18.92 7.34 -11.68
CA ASN A 97 19.19 6.79 -13.00
C ASN A 97 18.69 5.35 -13.07
N LEU A 98 18.05 4.99 -14.19
CA LEU A 98 17.71 3.60 -14.48
C LEU A 98 19.00 2.78 -14.66
N VAL A 99 19.17 1.73 -13.86
CA VAL A 99 20.36 0.87 -13.88
C VAL A 99 20.07 -0.57 -14.28
N ASP A 100 18.81 -1.00 -14.20
CA ASP A 100 18.37 -2.32 -14.67
C ASP A 100 16.87 -2.29 -15.03
N SER A 101 16.45 -3.17 -15.93
CA SER A 101 15.05 -3.35 -16.28
C SER A 101 14.78 -4.71 -16.91
N PHE A 102 13.59 -5.26 -16.66
CA PHE A 102 13.13 -6.50 -17.29
C PHE A 102 11.60 -6.63 -17.27
N GLY A 103 11.09 -7.69 -17.88
CA GLY A 103 9.68 -8.10 -17.81
C GLY A 103 8.82 -7.68 -19.01
N ALA A 104 9.43 -7.17 -20.08
CA ALA A 104 8.72 -6.83 -21.33
C ALA A 104 7.81 -7.98 -21.81
N GLY A 105 6.58 -7.64 -22.19
CA GLY A 105 5.59 -8.58 -22.72
C GLY A 105 4.94 -9.53 -21.71
N LEU A 106 5.39 -9.56 -20.45
CA LEU A 106 4.86 -10.47 -19.42
C LEU A 106 3.58 -9.94 -18.72
N PHE A 107 3.29 -8.64 -18.86
CA PHE A 107 2.27 -7.96 -18.08
C PHE A 107 1.23 -7.25 -18.96
N ILE A 108 0.04 -7.05 -18.42
CA ILE A 108 -1.02 -6.18 -18.95
C ILE A 108 -1.27 -5.04 -17.97
N TRP A 109 -1.40 -5.35 -16.68
CA TRP A 109 -1.66 -4.37 -15.64
C TRP A 109 -0.93 -4.74 -14.33
N PRO A 110 0.40 -4.56 -14.31
CA PRO A 110 1.17 -4.82 -13.10
C PRO A 110 0.77 -3.83 -12.01
N HIS A 111 0.72 -4.32 -10.77
CA HIS A 111 0.26 -3.55 -9.61
C HIS A 111 1.27 -3.61 -8.48
N GLY A 112 1.11 -4.45 -7.46
CA GLY A 112 2.00 -4.53 -6.30
C GLY A 112 3.37 -5.14 -6.60
N LEU A 113 4.34 -4.78 -5.77
CA LEU A 113 5.75 -5.14 -5.87
C LEU A 113 6.35 -5.35 -4.47
N ASP A 114 7.06 -6.46 -4.28
CA ASP A 114 7.94 -6.65 -3.13
C ASP A 114 9.29 -7.22 -3.54
N VAL A 115 10.31 -7.04 -2.71
CA VAL A 115 11.67 -7.56 -2.95
C VAL A 115 12.14 -8.33 -1.73
N ASP A 116 12.33 -9.64 -1.89
CA ASP A 116 12.74 -10.49 -0.77
C ASP A 116 14.21 -10.31 -0.40
N SER A 117 14.61 -10.87 0.75
CA SER A 117 15.98 -10.74 1.28
C SER A 117 17.08 -11.32 0.38
N GLU A 118 16.74 -12.14 -0.61
CA GLU A 118 17.67 -12.67 -1.62
C GLU A 118 17.76 -11.76 -2.86
N GLY A 119 16.98 -10.68 -2.90
CA GLY A 119 16.88 -9.74 -4.01
C GLY A 119 15.93 -10.17 -5.12
N ASN A 120 15.11 -11.22 -4.90
CA ASN A 120 14.12 -11.61 -5.89
C ASN A 120 12.97 -10.60 -5.89
N VAL A 121 12.51 -10.25 -7.08
CA VAL A 121 11.43 -9.28 -7.27
C VAL A 121 10.11 -10.01 -7.47
N TRP A 122 9.10 -9.66 -6.69
CA TRP A 122 7.76 -10.23 -6.76
C TRP A 122 6.80 -9.18 -7.31
N VAL A 123 5.96 -9.55 -8.28
CA VAL A 123 5.02 -8.63 -8.92
C VAL A 123 3.65 -9.26 -9.03
N THR A 124 2.61 -8.50 -8.68
CA THR A 124 1.22 -8.91 -8.94
C THR A 124 0.74 -8.40 -10.29
N GLU A 125 0.02 -9.25 -11.02
CA GLU A 125 -0.60 -8.93 -12.29
C GLU A 125 -2.13 -8.92 -12.11
N SER A 126 -2.70 -7.71 -12.06
CA SER A 126 -3.96 -7.42 -11.35
C SER A 126 -5.10 -7.02 -12.28
N VAL A 127 -5.00 -7.33 -13.57
CA VAL A 127 -6.05 -7.09 -14.57
C VAL A 127 -7.42 -7.49 -14.03
N ARG A 128 -8.42 -6.62 -14.23
CA ARG A 128 -9.83 -6.94 -13.94
C ARG A 128 -10.40 -7.79 -15.08
N ARG A 129 -11.32 -8.69 -14.76
CA ARG A 129 -11.91 -9.62 -15.75
C ARG A 129 -12.48 -8.92 -16.99
N ASP A 130 -13.09 -7.75 -16.81
CA ASP A 130 -13.67 -6.93 -17.89
C ASP A 130 -12.63 -6.23 -18.76
N ARG A 131 -11.35 -6.29 -18.39
CA ARG A 131 -10.21 -5.70 -19.10
C ARG A 131 -9.25 -6.74 -19.69
N LEU A 132 -9.39 -8.02 -19.33
CA LEU A 132 -8.57 -9.10 -19.87
C LEU A 132 -8.92 -9.38 -21.34
N PRO A 133 -7.99 -9.22 -22.30
CA PRO A 133 -8.24 -9.62 -23.68
C PRO A 133 -8.54 -11.11 -23.77
N ALA A 134 -9.49 -11.47 -24.64
CA ALA A 134 -9.95 -12.86 -24.74
C ALA A 134 -8.81 -13.81 -25.13
N GLY A 135 -8.56 -14.81 -24.28
CA GLY A 135 -7.52 -15.80 -24.49
C GLY A 135 -6.10 -15.35 -24.15
N ASP A 136 -5.94 -14.16 -23.57
CA ASP A 136 -4.64 -13.72 -23.06
C ASP A 136 -4.30 -14.44 -21.75
N PRO A 137 -3.15 -15.12 -21.65
CA PRO A 137 -2.76 -15.85 -20.45
C PRO A 137 -2.19 -14.94 -19.35
N ARG A 138 -2.08 -13.62 -19.58
CA ARG A 138 -1.52 -12.66 -18.63
C ARG A 138 -2.65 -12.05 -17.81
N ALA A 139 -2.85 -12.51 -16.59
CA ALA A 139 -3.70 -11.90 -15.55
C ALA A 139 -3.69 -12.77 -14.29
N HIS A 140 -4.18 -12.21 -13.19
CA HIS A 140 -4.62 -12.97 -12.01
C HIS A 140 -3.53 -13.89 -11.44
N GLN A 141 -2.30 -13.39 -11.39
CA GLN A 141 -1.13 -14.14 -10.98
C GLN A 141 -0.16 -13.27 -10.17
N VAL A 142 0.74 -13.92 -9.46
CA VAL A 142 1.90 -13.31 -8.81
C VAL A 142 3.15 -13.98 -9.37
N ILE A 143 4.14 -13.20 -9.80
CA ILE A 143 5.34 -13.71 -10.46
C ILE A 143 6.57 -13.35 -9.61
N LYS A 144 7.38 -14.36 -9.28
CA LYS A 144 8.72 -14.20 -8.69
C LYS A 144 9.75 -14.15 -9.80
N PHE A 145 10.61 -13.16 -9.77
CA PHE A 145 11.77 -13.01 -10.63
C PHE A 145 13.05 -13.11 -9.83
N SER A 146 14.11 -13.70 -10.42
CA SER A 146 15.46 -13.52 -9.90
C SER A 146 15.85 -12.04 -9.95
N PRO A 147 16.90 -11.61 -9.24
CA PRO A 147 17.38 -10.23 -9.30
C PRO A 147 17.74 -9.75 -10.72
N THR A 148 17.93 -10.69 -11.66
CA THR A 148 18.28 -10.44 -13.07
C THR A 148 17.14 -10.75 -14.05
N GLY A 149 15.90 -10.91 -13.56
CA GLY A 149 14.70 -11.01 -14.39
C GLY A 149 14.32 -12.41 -14.90
N GLU A 150 14.95 -13.48 -14.41
CA GLU A 150 14.48 -14.84 -14.71
C GLU A 150 13.21 -15.15 -13.93
N VAL A 151 12.17 -15.67 -14.57
CA VAL A 151 10.95 -16.13 -13.87
C VAL A 151 11.26 -17.39 -13.06
N LEU A 152 11.15 -17.29 -11.73
CA LEU A 152 11.43 -18.38 -10.80
C LEU A 152 10.16 -19.10 -10.31
N MET A 153 9.06 -18.38 -10.21
CA MET A 153 7.79 -18.91 -9.69
C MET A 153 6.61 -18.11 -10.26
N VAL A 154 5.49 -18.80 -10.48
CA VAL A 154 4.19 -18.18 -10.75
C VAL A 154 3.17 -18.79 -9.78
N LEU A 155 2.49 -17.93 -9.04
CA LEU A 155 1.33 -18.29 -8.21
C LEU A 155 0.05 -17.87 -8.93
N GLY A 156 -1.01 -18.66 -8.75
CA GLY A 156 -2.27 -18.49 -9.46
C GLY A 156 -2.37 -19.36 -10.72
N THR A 157 -3.48 -19.24 -11.43
CA THR A 157 -3.68 -19.82 -12.76
C THR A 157 -3.67 -18.67 -13.75
N PRO A 158 -2.59 -18.50 -14.55
CA PRO A 158 -2.44 -17.33 -15.42
C PRO A 158 -3.62 -17.13 -16.37
N GLY A 159 -4.19 -15.92 -16.40
CA GLY A 159 -5.34 -15.59 -17.25
C GLY A 159 -6.68 -16.07 -16.71
N GLU A 160 -6.71 -16.80 -15.60
CA GLU A 160 -7.92 -17.39 -15.05
C GLU A 160 -8.29 -16.81 -13.68
N GLU A 161 -9.34 -15.99 -13.67
CA GLU A 161 -9.95 -15.51 -12.44
C GLU A 161 -10.66 -16.65 -11.68
N GLY A 162 -10.51 -16.71 -10.35
CA GLY A 162 -11.27 -17.64 -9.53
C GLY A 162 -10.99 -17.53 -8.03
N SER A 163 -11.68 -18.37 -7.25
CA SER A 163 -11.65 -18.33 -5.78
C SER A 163 -11.04 -19.57 -5.13
N SER A 164 -10.53 -20.53 -5.91
CA SER A 164 -9.85 -21.71 -5.36
C SER A 164 -8.47 -21.35 -4.79
N ASN A 165 -7.78 -22.32 -4.19
CA ASN A 165 -6.46 -22.10 -3.60
C ASN A 165 -5.35 -21.79 -4.63
N ASN A 166 -5.63 -22.01 -5.92
CA ASN A 166 -4.71 -21.75 -7.02
C ASN A 166 -5.22 -20.64 -7.95
N HIS A 167 -6.24 -19.87 -7.56
CA HIS A 167 -6.76 -18.76 -8.39
C HIS A 167 -6.81 -17.48 -7.58
N PHE A 168 -6.73 -16.36 -8.30
CA PHE A 168 -6.88 -15.02 -7.75
C PHE A 168 -8.00 -14.25 -8.47
N THR A 169 -8.43 -13.15 -7.87
CA THR A 169 -9.37 -12.16 -8.41
C THR A 169 -8.72 -10.79 -8.39
N SER A 170 -7.82 -10.54 -9.34
CA SER A 170 -6.99 -9.32 -9.40
C SER A 170 -6.20 -9.14 -8.09
N PRO A 171 -5.13 -9.95 -7.85
CA PRO A 171 -4.33 -9.83 -6.64
C PRO A 171 -3.68 -8.44 -6.61
N SER A 172 -3.91 -7.66 -5.56
CA SER A 172 -3.49 -6.26 -5.48
C SER A 172 -2.03 -6.09 -5.07
N ASP A 173 -1.54 -6.93 -4.16
CA ASP A 173 -0.23 -6.72 -3.56
C ASP A 173 0.32 -8.03 -2.98
N VAL A 174 1.63 -8.08 -2.75
CA VAL A 174 2.36 -9.22 -2.23
C VAL A 174 3.40 -8.74 -1.20
N VAL A 175 3.62 -9.52 -0.14
CA VAL A 175 4.75 -9.30 0.78
C VAL A 175 5.35 -10.64 1.20
N ILE A 176 6.67 -10.66 1.33
CA ILE A 176 7.45 -11.83 1.72
C ILE A 176 7.90 -11.69 3.18
N GLY A 177 7.56 -12.67 4.02
CA GLY A 177 8.04 -12.71 5.40
C GLY A 177 9.51 -13.14 5.49
N ASP A 178 10.15 -12.83 6.62
CA ASP A 178 11.57 -13.19 6.88
C ASP A 178 11.87 -14.70 6.76
N ASN A 179 10.85 -15.55 6.95
CA ASN A 179 10.94 -17.00 6.77
C ASN A 179 10.70 -17.48 5.33
N GLY A 180 10.45 -16.55 4.40
CA GLY A 180 10.11 -16.80 3.01
C GLY A 180 8.63 -17.10 2.77
N ASP A 181 7.76 -17.09 3.78
CA ASP A 181 6.32 -17.23 3.56
C ASP A 181 5.80 -16.06 2.71
N ILE A 182 4.91 -16.36 1.79
CA ILE A 182 4.39 -15.42 0.79
C ILE A 182 2.97 -15.04 1.19
N PHE A 183 2.68 -13.74 1.29
CA PHE A 183 1.36 -13.23 1.60
C PHE A 183 0.84 -12.41 0.42
N VAL A 184 -0.34 -12.75 -0.08
CA VAL A 184 -0.96 -12.08 -1.25
C VAL A 184 -2.29 -11.47 -0.83
N ALA A 185 -2.47 -10.18 -1.11
CA ALA A 185 -3.74 -9.47 -0.98
C ALA A 185 -4.61 -9.72 -2.22
N ASP A 186 -5.46 -10.73 -2.16
CA ASP A 186 -6.30 -11.20 -3.27
C ASP A 186 -7.67 -10.52 -3.26
N GLY A 187 -7.89 -9.58 -4.19
CA GLY A 187 -9.17 -8.91 -4.39
C GLY A 187 -9.07 -7.40 -4.53
N HIS A 188 -8.53 -6.90 -5.66
CA HIS A 188 -8.51 -5.46 -6.02
C HIS A 188 -9.88 -4.94 -6.50
N ASN A 189 -10.98 -5.60 -6.10
CA ASN A 189 -12.35 -5.26 -6.48
C ASN A 189 -13.28 -5.38 -5.27
N ASN A 190 -14.30 -4.51 -5.18
CA ASN A 190 -15.26 -4.50 -4.08
C ASN A 190 -16.02 -5.82 -3.88
N ASP A 191 -16.12 -6.63 -4.93
CA ASP A 191 -16.84 -7.91 -4.99
C ASP A 191 -15.94 -9.11 -5.36
N GLY A 192 -14.62 -8.93 -5.37
CA GLY A 192 -13.65 -10.01 -5.54
C GLY A 192 -13.53 -10.94 -4.32
N ASN A 193 -12.50 -11.79 -4.29
CA ASN A 193 -12.25 -12.74 -3.20
C ASN A 193 -12.10 -12.03 -1.85
N ASN A 194 -11.51 -10.83 -1.84
CA ASN A 194 -11.33 -9.98 -0.67
C ASN A 194 -10.73 -10.74 0.53
N ARG A 195 -9.58 -11.37 0.30
CA ARG A 195 -8.89 -12.24 1.26
C ARG A 195 -7.38 -12.04 1.21
N VAL A 196 -6.71 -12.39 2.30
CA VAL A 196 -5.26 -12.62 2.29
C VAL A 196 -5.01 -14.11 2.08
N MET A 197 -4.10 -14.44 1.18
CA MET A 197 -3.61 -15.80 0.96
C MET A 197 -2.18 -15.93 1.45
N LYS A 198 -1.89 -17.03 2.15
CA LYS A 198 -0.56 -17.37 2.64
C LYS A 198 -0.07 -18.64 1.95
N PHE A 199 1.14 -18.58 1.40
CA PHE A 199 1.86 -19.70 0.80
C PHE A 199 3.20 -19.90 1.52
N ALA A 200 3.72 -21.12 1.47
CA ALA A 200 5.09 -21.40 1.87
C ALA A 200 6.06 -20.82 0.84
N SER A 201 7.35 -20.75 1.18
CA SER A 201 8.41 -20.24 0.30
C SER A 201 8.58 -21.01 -1.02
N ASP A 202 8.05 -22.23 -1.10
CA ASP A 202 8.03 -23.06 -2.32
C ASP A 202 6.75 -22.88 -3.17
N GLY A 203 5.85 -21.97 -2.76
CA GLY A 203 4.59 -21.68 -3.43
C GLY A 203 3.43 -22.60 -3.02
N THR A 204 3.63 -23.52 -2.07
CA THR A 204 2.55 -24.37 -1.55
C THR A 204 1.54 -23.53 -0.78
N PHE A 205 0.26 -23.60 -1.14
CA PHE A 205 -0.81 -22.94 -0.38
C PHE A 205 -0.89 -23.47 1.05
N ILE A 206 -0.85 -22.57 2.02
CA ILE A 206 -1.00 -22.89 3.45
C ILE A 206 -2.44 -22.62 3.88
N LYS A 207 -2.91 -21.38 3.71
CA LYS A 207 -4.23 -20.94 4.18
C LYS A 207 -4.63 -19.58 3.61
N SER A 208 -5.88 -19.22 3.84
CA SER A 208 -6.38 -17.86 3.60
C SER A 208 -7.31 -17.42 4.72
N TRP A 209 -7.47 -16.10 4.86
CA TRP A 209 -8.46 -15.49 5.74
C TRP A 209 -9.00 -14.21 5.10
N GLY A 210 -10.19 -13.79 5.52
CA GLY A 210 -10.90 -12.72 4.85
C GLY A 210 -12.04 -13.20 3.97
N LYS A 211 -12.97 -12.28 3.73
CA LYS A 211 -14.07 -12.35 2.78
C LYS A 211 -14.62 -10.94 2.61
N THR A 212 -15.42 -10.72 1.57
CA THR A 212 -16.13 -9.45 1.35
C THR A 212 -17.01 -9.07 2.55
N GLY A 213 -16.78 -7.89 3.13
CA GLY A 213 -17.57 -7.43 4.28
C GLY A 213 -17.02 -6.18 4.98
N TYR A 214 -17.54 -5.92 6.18
CA TYR A 214 -17.24 -4.70 6.97
C TYR A 214 -16.81 -5.02 8.40
N ALA A 215 -16.99 -6.26 8.87
CA ALA A 215 -16.57 -6.65 10.21
C ALA A 215 -15.03 -6.77 10.30
N PRO A 216 -14.46 -6.80 11.51
CA PRO A 216 -13.06 -7.20 11.70
C PRO A 216 -12.76 -8.55 11.02
N GLY A 217 -11.68 -8.62 10.24
CA GLY A 217 -11.33 -9.79 9.44
C GLY A 217 -12.13 -9.94 8.15
N GLU A 218 -13.01 -9.01 7.79
CA GLU A 218 -13.65 -8.90 6.47
C GLU A 218 -13.07 -7.70 5.71
N PHE A 219 -13.04 -7.74 4.38
CA PHE A 219 -12.38 -6.73 3.56
C PHE A 219 -13.26 -6.26 2.39
N ARG A 220 -12.90 -5.15 1.76
CA ARG A 220 -13.35 -4.72 0.43
C ARG A 220 -12.25 -3.99 -0.32
N ALA A 221 -11.98 -4.46 -1.53
CA ALA A 221 -10.91 -3.97 -2.40
C ALA A 221 -9.61 -3.82 -1.60
N LEU A 222 -9.01 -4.96 -1.21
CA LEU A 222 -7.67 -4.90 -0.63
C LEU A 222 -6.75 -4.24 -1.65
N HIS A 223 -5.86 -3.38 -1.15
CA HIS A 223 -5.00 -2.60 -2.03
C HIS A 223 -3.52 -2.76 -1.72
N THR A 224 -3.18 -3.04 -0.45
CA THR A 224 -1.79 -3.18 -0.01
C THR A 224 -1.66 -4.13 1.15
N ILE A 225 -0.51 -4.79 1.26
CA ILE A 225 -0.14 -5.65 2.37
C ILE A 225 1.33 -5.42 2.74
N ALA A 226 1.64 -5.31 4.02
CA ALA A 226 3.01 -5.12 4.48
C ALA A 226 3.24 -5.85 5.82
N ILE A 227 4.49 -6.18 6.11
CA ILE A 227 4.90 -6.80 7.39
C ILE A 227 5.77 -5.81 8.15
N ASP A 228 5.47 -5.56 9.42
CA ASP A 228 6.32 -4.71 10.27
C ASP A 228 7.53 -5.49 10.83
N ASN A 229 8.45 -4.76 11.46
CA ASN A 229 9.65 -5.34 12.08
C ASN A 229 9.35 -6.29 13.27
N GLU A 230 8.10 -6.35 13.75
CA GLU A 230 7.64 -7.31 14.77
C GLU A 230 6.94 -8.54 14.15
N GLY A 231 6.87 -8.62 12.82
CA GLY A 231 6.25 -9.70 12.07
C GLY A 231 4.73 -9.59 11.94
N LYS A 232 4.10 -8.47 12.31
CA LYS A 232 2.65 -8.29 12.14
C LYS A 232 2.32 -7.95 10.69
N VAL A 233 1.23 -8.50 10.19
CA VAL A 233 0.72 -8.28 8.83
C VAL A 233 -0.30 -7.15 8.85
N TYR A 234 -0.04 -6.09 8.10
CA TYR A 234 -0.92 -4.93 7.93
C TYR A 234 -1.54 -4.99 6.55
N VAL A 235 -2.87 -4.87 6.51
CA VAL A 235 -3.65 -4.98 5.28
C VAL A 235 -4.43 -3.70 5.07
N GLY A 236 -4.22 -3.05 3.94
CA GLY A 236 -5.01 -1.90 3.49
C GLY A 236 -6.37 -2.34 2.97
N ASP A 237 -7.38 -2.22 3.81
CA ASP A 237 -8.79 -2.46 3.49
C ASP A 237 -9.40 -1.17 2.91
N ARG A 238 -9.00 -0.86 1.68
CA ARG A 238 -9.13 0.47 1.08
C ARG A 238 -10.56 0.93 1.01
N SER A 239 -11.48 0.12 0.48
CA SER A 239 -12.89 0.55 0.34
C SER A 239 -13.62 0.66 1.68
N ASN A 240 -13.06 0.11 2.76
CA ASN A 240 -13.54 0.33 4.12
C ASN A 240 -12.75 1.42 4.87
N SER A 241 -11.83 2.12 4.19
CA SER A 241 -11.00 3.21 4.71
C SER A 241 -10.34 2.88 6.06
N ARG A 242 -9.68 1.72 6.13
CA ARG A 242 -9.03 1.23 7.34
C ARG A 242 -7.85 0.32 7.06
N VAL A 243 -6.93 0.28 8.02
CA VAL A 243 -5.86 -0.73 8.09
C VAL A 243 -6.29 -1.81 9.08
N GLN A 244 -6.15 -3.07 8.70
CA GLN A 244 -6.38 -4.21 9.59
C GLN A 244 -5.07 -4.95 9.85
N ILE A 245 -4.85 -5.33 11.11
CA ILE A 245 -3.58 -5.89 11.59
C ILE A 245 -3.82 -7.31 12.05
N PHE A 246 -2.94 -8.22 11.62
CA PHE A 246 -2.97 -9.64 11.93
C PHE A 246 -1.58 -10.12 12.38
N ASP A 247 -1.52 -11.28 13.03
CA ASP A 247 -0.28 -12.06 13.05
C ASP A 247 -0.10 -12.83 11.72
N GLN A 248 1.04 -13.50 11.55
CA GLN A 248 1.33 -14.31 10.36
C GLN A 248 0.49 -15.60 10.29
N GLU A 249 -0.22 -15.92 11.36
CA GLU A 249 -1.23 -16.96 11.47
C GLU A 249 -2.65 -16.39 11.26
N GLY A 250 -2.79 -15.20 10.68
CA GLY A 250 -4.07 -14.61 10.32
C GLY A 250 -5.02 -14.37 11.50
N GLN A 251 -4.53 -14.38 12.74
CA GLN A 251 -5.31 -13.94 13.89
C GLN A 251 -5.45 -12.44 13.85
N PHE A 252 -6.69 -11.97 13.94
CA PHE A 252 -6.99 -10.54 13.98
C PHE A 252 -6.46 -9.91 15.27
N LEU A 253 -5.69 -8.82 15.14
CA LEU A 253 -5.09 -8.09 16.25
C LEU A 253 -5.75 -6.72 16.47
N ALA A 254 -5.94 -5.94 15.40
CA ALA A 254 -6.46 -4.57 15.51
C ALA A 254 -7.02 -4.02 14.18
N VAL A 255 -7.81 -2.94 14.29
CA VAL A 255 -8.26 -2.08 13.19
C VAL A 255 -7.87 -0.65 13.49
N TRP A 256 -7.35 0.04 12.48
CA TRP A 256 -7.01 1.46 12.51
C TRP A 256 -7.71 2.23 11.40
N THR A 257 -8.29 3.38 11.72
CA THR A 257 -9.03 4.26 10.79
C THR A 257 -8.38 5.63 10.65
N GLN A 258 -7.32 5.89 11.41
CA GLN A 258 -6.63 7.17 11.47
C GLN A 258 -5.66 7.41 10.30
N PHE A 259 -5.47 6.41 9.43
CA PHE A 259 -4.57 6.48 8.28
C PHE A 259 -5.27 6.82 6.95
N GLY A 260 -6.55 7.20 6.99
CA GLY A 260 -7.33 7.55 5.80
C GLY A 260 -7.71 6.35 4.96
N ARG A 261 -7.62 6.47 3.63
CA ARG A 261 -7.95 5.42 2.68
C ARG A 261 -6.66 4.74 2.19
N PRO A 262 -6.22 3.62 2.80
CA PRO A 262 -4.87 3.09 2.56
C PRO A 262 -4.73 2.49 1.15
N SER A 263 -3.76 2.99 0.41
CA SER A 263 -3.36 2.47 -0.90
C SER A 263 -1.97 1.82 -0.90
N GLY A 264 -1.06 2.25 -0.02
CA GLY A 264 0.28 1.66 0.14
C GLY A 264 0.76 1.78 1.58
N ILE A 265 1.48 0.78 2.09
CA ILE A 265 2.03 0.75 3.44
C ILE A 265 3.51 0.40 3.39
N SER A 266 4.35 1.14 4.12
CA SER A 266 5.76 0.81 4.33
C SER A 266 6.19 1.10 5.76
N PHE A 267 7.28 0.48 6.19
CA PHE A 267 7.87 0.65 7.52
C PHE A 267 9.33 1.03 7.41
N ASP A 268 9.81 1.86 8.34
CA ASP A 268 11.24 2.06 8.53
C ASP A 268 11.81 1.15 9.62
N GLN A 269 13.14 1.15 9.76
CA GLN A 269 13.86 0.30 10.72
C GLN A 269 13.59 0.65 12.19
N ILE A 270 12.99 1.82 12.49
CA ILE A 270 12.69 2.23 13.86
C ILE A 270 11.20 2.10 14.21
N GLY A 271 10.41 1.50 13.32
CA GLY A 271 9.00 1.18 13.57
C GLY A 271 8.03 2.31 13.25
N ASN A 272 8.42 3.29 12.42
CA ASN A 272 7.45 4.20 11.84
C ASN A 272 6.69 3.49 10.70
N ILE A 273 5.40 3.78 10.60
CA ILE A 273 4.53 3.36 9.50
C ILE A 273 4.26 4.54 8.58
N PHE A 274 4.31 4.30 7.27
CA PHE A 274 4.01 5.25 6.21
C PHE A 274 2.82 4.70 5.43
N VAL A 275 1.70 5.43 5.42
CA VAL A 275 0.48 5.02 4.72
C VAL A 275 0.12 6.05 3.67
N ALA A 276 0.16 5.64 2.41
CA ALA A 276 -0.28 6.44 1.28
C ALA A 276 -1.80 6.38 1.13
N ASP A 277 -2.40 7.54 0.86
CA ASP A 277 -3.82 7.72 0.62
C ASP A 277 -4.00 8.55 -0.65
N SER A 278 -4.24 7.85 -1.76
CA SER A 278 -4.41 8.45 -3.08
C SER A 278 -5.86 8.74 -3.46
N GLU A 279 -6.84 8.26 -2.68
CA GLU A 279 -8.24 8.19 -3.11
C GLU A 279 -9.26 8.63 -2.04
N SER A 280 -8.84 9.25 -0.94
CA SER A 280 -9.81 9.96 -0.09
C SER A 280 -10.49 11.08 -0.87
N ASP A 281 -11.83 11.08 -0.85
CA ASP A 281 -12.68 12.03 -1.56
C ASP A 281 -13.99 12.29 -0.78
N ASN A 282 -14.88 13.11 -1.34
CA ASN A 282 -16.15 13.49 -0.72
C ASN A 282 -17.24 12.40 -0.73
N ILE A 283 -16.98 11.23 -1.32
CA ILE A 283 -17.92 10.12 -1.48
C ILE A 283 -17.45 8.91 -0.67
N GLU A 284 -16.23 8.45 -0.93
CA GLU A 284 -15.63 7.22 -0.43
C GLU A 284 -14.98 7.40 0.96
N ASN A 285 -14.43 8.59 1.25
CA ASN A 285 -13.88 8.89 2.58
C ASN A 285 -14.07 10.37 2.99
N PRO A 286 -15.32 10.83 3.19
CA PRO A 286 -15.63 12.25 3.33
C PRO A 286 -14.91 12.90 4.52
N GLY A 287 -14.31 14.08 4.28
CA GLY A 287 -13.60 14.85 5.31
C GLY A 287 -12.14 14.43 5.52
N TRP A 288 -11.61 13.53 4.68
CA TRP A 288 -10.20 13.17 4.66
C TRP A 288 -9.50 13.76 3.44
N GLU A 289 -8.28 14.27 3.65
CA GLU A 289 -7.40 14.73 2.59
C GLU A 289 -6.51 13.59 2.09
N MET A 290 -6.20 13.60 0.80
CA MET A 290 -5.19 12.72 0.19
C MET A 290 -3.78 13.11 0.66
N GLY A 291 -2.91 12.12 0.77
CA GLY A 291 -1.51 12.33 1.17
C GLY A 291 -0.87 11.11 1.81
N ILE A 292 0.31 11.29 2.37
CA ILE A 292 1.02 10.24 3.10
C ILE A 292 0.95 10.56 4.60
N ARG A 293 0.41 9.63 5.39
CA ARG A 293 0.37 9.72 6.86
C ARG A 293 1.51 8.91 7.44
N ILE A 294 2.25 9.51 8.36
CA ILE A 294 3.42 8.90 8.98
C ILE A 294 3.17 8.82 10.49
N GLY A 295 3.27 7.61 11.03
CA GLY A 295 2.94 7.32 12.42
C GLY A 295 3.87 6.31 13.06
N ASP A 296 3.56 5.94 14.30
CA ASP A 296 4.25 4.89 15.06
C ASP A 296 3.46 3.58 14.94
N ALA A 297 4.09 2.52 14.42
CA ALA A 297 3.45 1.23 14.19
C ALA A 297 3.06 0.49 15.49
N LYS A 298 3.63 0.89 16.64
CA LYS A 298 3.29 0.26 17.92
C LYS A 298 1.98 0.79 18.50
N SER A 299 1.76 2.09 18.41
CA SER A 299 0.61 2.79 18.99
C SER A 299 -0.49 3.11 17.96
N GLY A 300 -0.16 3.11 16.67
CA GLY A 300 -1.02 3.60 15.60
C GLY A 300 -1.16 5.12 15.59
N TRP A 301 -0.38 5.86 16.39
CA TRP A 301 -0.48 7.31 16.45
C TRP A 301 0.12 7.96 15.20
N VAL A 302 -0.61 8.88 14.57
CA VAL A 302 -0.15 9.63 13.39
C VAL A 302 0.56 10.90 13.84
N ASN A 303 1.84 11.03 13.46
CA ASN A 303 2.69 12.15 13.83
C ASN A 303 2.76 13.23 12.74
N TYR A 304 2.76 12.80 11.48
CA TYR A 304 3.02 13.69 10.35
C TYR A 304 2.06 13.42 9.20
N MET A 305 1.90 14.43 8.35
CA MET A 305 1.18 14.30 7.09
C MET A 305 1.89 15.06 5.98
N ILE A 306 2.04 14.39 4.85
CA ILE A 306 2.45 14.98 3.58
C ILE A 306 1.19 15.09 2.74
N LEU A 307 0.58 16.27 2.78
CA LEU A 307 -0.62 16.57 2.00
C LEU A 307 -0.31 16.52 0.49
N THR A 308 -1.21 15.95 -0.30
CA THR A 308 -1.18 16.09 -1.76
C THR A 308 -1.81 17.44 -2.15
N PRO A 309 -1.02 18.48 -2.48
CA PRO A 309 -1.53 19.87 -2.49
C PRO A 309 -2.44 20.19 -3.69
N TYR A 310 -2.46 19.33 -4.71
CA TYR A 310 -3.27 19.46 -5.92
C TYR A 310 -4.45 18.48 -5.95
N ALA A 311 -4.74 17.82 -4.83
CA ALA A 311 -5.89 16.95 -4.69
C ALA A 311 -7.19 17.75 -4.78
N ASP A 312 -8.11 17.26 -5.62
CA ASP A 312 -9.50 17.73 -5.66
C ASP A 312 -10.38 16.60 -5.11
N PRO A 313 -10.95 16.73 -3.89
CA PRO A 313 -11.76 15.69 -3.28
C PRO A 313 -13.13 15.50 -3.97
N SER A 314 -13.42 16.21 -5.07
CA SER A 314 -14.54 15.91 -5.97
C SER A 314 -14.18 14.92 -7.09
N VAL A 315 -12.89 14.60 -7.26
CA VAL A 315 -12.38 13.69 -8.30
C VAL A 315 -12.03 12.34 -7.69
N VAL A 316 -12.82 11.31 -8.02
CA VAL A 316 -12.71 9.96 -7.45
C VAL A 316 -11.57 9.10 -8.02
N SER A 317 -10.92 9.53 -9.11
CA SER A 317 -9.87 8.74 -9.77
C SER A 317 -8.53 8.70 -9.02
N GLY A 318 -8.44 9.43 -7.91
CA GLY A 318 -7.25 9.57 -7.07
C GLY A 318 -6.10 10.36 -7.69
N VAL A 319 -5.22 10.91 -6.84
CA VAL A 319 -3.97 11.58 -7.23
C VAL A 319 -2.89 11.45 -6.14
N GLY A 320 -1.64 11.72 -6.50
CA GLY A 320 -0.50 11.62 -5.58
C GLY A 320 -0.01 10.18 -5.44
N ALA A 321 0.68 9.90 -4.33
CA ALA A 321 1.24 8.58 -4.05
C ALA A 321 0.13 7.56 -3.79
N GLU A 322 0.03 6.55 -4.63
CA GLU A 322 -0.76 5.34 -4.39
C GLU A 322 0.05 4.32 -3.60
N PHE A 323 1.36 4.25 -3.87
CA PHE A 323 2.30 3.36 -3.19
C PHE A 323 3.41 4.13 -2.52
N VAL A 324 4.04 3.55 -1.50
CA VAL A 324 5.11 4.18 -0.74
C VAL A 324 6.16 3.17 -0.32
N ALA A 325 7.43 3.54 -0.43
CA ALA A 325 8.56 2.83 0.15
C ALA A 325 9.48 3.80 0.88
N VAL A 326 10.18 3.33 1.91
CA VAL A 326 11.15 4.12 2.69
C VAL A 326 12.50 3.42 2.77
N ASP A 327 13.57 4.12 2.41
CA ASP A 327 14.94 3.58 2.45
C ASP A 327 15.58 3.69 3.84
N ALA A 328 16.75 3.08 4.00
CA ALA A 328 17.47 3.05 5.29
C ALA A 328 17.94 4.44 5.76
N GLU A 329 17.98 5.44 4.87
CA GLU A 329 18.30 6.83 5.20
C GLU A 329 17.04 7.65 5.57
N GLY A 330 15.86 7.03 5.47
CA GLY A 330 14.57 7.65 5.74
C GLY A 330 14.06 8.51 4.59
N ASN A 331 14.64 8.41 3.38
CA ASN A 331 14.02 8.98 2.19
C ASN A 331 12.83 8.11 1.79
N MET A 332 11.78 8.74 1.28
CA MET A 332 10.61 8.01 0.79
C MET A 332 10.46 8.15 -0.71
N TYR A 333 9.79 7.18 -1.31
CA TYR A 333 9.48 7.13 -2.72
C TYR A 333 8.00 6.85 -2.84
N GLY A 334 7.26 7.75 -3.49
CA GLY A 334 5.84 7.60 -3.76
C GLY A 334 5.61 7.22 -5.23
N GLY A 335 4.94 6.10 -5.49
CA GLY A 335 4.48 5.75 -6.82
C GLY A 335 3.19 6.47 -7.14
N GLU A 336 3.19 7.32 -8.18
CA GLU A 336 2.01 8.10 -8.59
C GLU A 336 1.47 7.62 -9.96
N PRO A 337 0.40 6.80 -9.99
CA PRO A 337 -0.16 6.28 -11.24
C PRO A 337 -0.71 7.40 -12.14
N MET A 338 -1.54 8.29 -11.57
CA MET A 338 -2.09 9.41 -12.33
C MET A 338 -0.99 10.43 -12.67
N GLY A 339 -0.12 10.74 -11.71
CA GLY A 339 1.02 11.65 -11.90
C GLY A 339 2.05 11.14 -12.91
N ARG A 340 2.08 9.81 -13.15
CA ARG A 340 3.08 9.11 -13.95
C ARG A 340 4.49 9.48 -13.48
N ASN A 341 4.72 9.33 -12.19
CA ASN A 341 5.91 9.83 -11.51
C ASN A 341 6.30 8.91 -10.34
N ILE A 342 7.60 8.74 -10.13
CA ILE A 342 8.14 8.24 -8.87
C ILE A 342 8.63 9.47 -8.10
N GLN A 343 7.85 9.90 -7.11
CA GLN A 343 8.17 11.09 -6.35
C GLN A 343 9.10 10.74 -5.17
N LYS A 344 10.34 11.19 -5.22
CA LYS A 344 11.25 11.10 -4.07
C LYS A 344 10.94 12.21 -3.05
N TYR A 345 10.98 11.86 -1.77
CA TYR A 345 10.82 12.75 -0.63
C TYR A 345 12.04 12.61 0.27
N ILE A 346 12.64 13.72 0.68
CA ILE A 346 13.76 13.73 1.63
C ILE A 346 13.35 14.44 2.91
N ARG A 347 13.75 13.90 4.06
CA ARG A 347 13.44 14.50 5.36
C ARG A 347 14.22 15.81 5.50
N VAL A 348 13.53 16.87 5.92
CA VAL A 348 14.06 18.24 6.05
C VAL A 348 13.92 18.82 7.44
N ARG A 349 13.12 18.18 8.31
CA ARG A 349 12.95 18.59 9.70
C ARG A 349 13.12 17.36 10.62
N PRO A 350 13.94 17.46 11.67
CA PRO A 350 14.05 16.42 12.68
C PRO A 350 12.72 16.20 13.40
#